data_AF-A0A8J3GPV8-F1
#
_entry.id   AF-A0A8J3GPV8-F1
#
_cell.length_a   1.000
_cell.length_b   1.000
_cell.length_c   1.000
_cell.angle_alpha   90.00
_cell.angle_beta   90.00
_cell.angle_gamma   90.00
#
_symmetry.space_group_name_H-M   'P 1'
#
loop_
_entity.id
_entity.type
_entity.pdbx_description
1 polymer ?
#
loop_
_entity_poly.entity_id
_entity_poly.type
_entity_poly.pdbx_seq_one_letter_code
_entity_poly.pdbx_strand_id
1 'polypeptide(L)'
;MRWLNRLLRQERGATAVIFGLLLIPLLGATAIAVDVGALYAERAQLQNGADAAALAVAADCADSTGCGGSSAIAASFADDNAVDGAAATLTPTFPTSSSVRVDAHTANPDGTEALSHPFAQFIGFDSTTVDADATAEWGSPSSGAVIPLALAYCEFSGVATGVRTLIQYDTNKPCKGPTGQPIKGGFGWLDQDRGECLVDVDLEAPWIGSDPGLDPPNNCTSMFSTLEGSTVLIPVYDGANNVNGQNGEFHIYAFAAFLVTGWKFTGNGNSIMNNPDPLAPSCVGNCRGIQGYFVEWVEVGGDWELGGSDLGLSVVRLID
;
A
#
# COMPACT_ATOMS: atom_id res chain seq x y z
N MET A 1 40.95 -54.35 35.00
CA MET A 1 39.97 -53.82 34.03
C MET A 1 38.58 -54.49 34.04
N ARG A 2 38.40 -55.71 34.59
CA ARG A 2 37.08 -56.41 34.60
C ARG A 2 36.00 -55.82 35.52
N TRP A 3 36.35 -54.99 36.50
CA TRP A 3 35.40 -54.42 37.47
C TRP A 3 34.72 -53.13 36.97
N LEU A 4 35.44 -52.29 36.20
CA LEU A 4 34.86 -51.13 35.51
C LEU A 4 33.78 -51.54 34.49
N ASN A 5 33.98 -52.66 33.77
CA ASN A 5 32.96 -53.19 32.85
C ASN A 5 31.71 -53.76 33.54
N ARG A 6 31.72 -53.96 34.86
CA ARG A 6 30.57 -54.48 35.61
C ARG A 6 29.70 -53.36 36.18
N LEU A 7 30.30 -52.23 36.54
CA LEU A 7 29.61 -50.99 36.93
C LEU A 7 28.93 -50.34 35.70
N LEU A 8 29.63 -50.23 34.56
CA LEU A 8 29.05 -49.77 33.29
C LEU A 8 27.92 -50.66 32.76
N ARG A 9 27.79 -51.90 33.26
CA ARG A 9 26.79 -52.89 32.85
C ARG A 9 25.59 -52.92 33.82
N GLN A 10 25.70 -52.34 35.01
CA GLN A 10 24.59 -52.23 35.98
C GLN A 10 23.76 -50.96 35.82
N GLU A 11 24.28 -49.89 35.20
CA GLU A 11 23.51 -48.67 34.95
C GLU A 11 22.61 -48.72 33.71
N ARG A 12 22.78 -49.72 32.84
CA ARG A 12 21.93 -49.93 31.65
C ARG A 12 20.47 -50.26 31.99
N GLY A 13 20.20 -50.78 33.20
CA GLY A 13 18.84 -51.05 33.67
C GLY A 13 18.14 -49.81 34.21
N ALA A 14 18.83 -49.02 35.03
CA ALA A 14 18.27 -47.81 35.62
C ALA A 14 18.02 -46.71 34.57
N THR A 15 18.95 -46.55 33.62
CA THR A 15 18.79 -45.61 32.49
C THR A 15 17.60 -45.95 31.61
N ALA A 16 17.35 -47.24 31.33
CA ALA A 16 16.19 -47.68 30.55
C ALA A 16 14.86 -47.37 31.27
N VAL A 17 14.80 -47.52 32.61
CA VAL A 17 13.61 -47.20 33.41
C VAL A 17 13.34 -45.70 33.44
N ILE A 18 14.37 -44.88 33.68
CA ILE A 18 14.25 -43.41 33.66
C ILE A 18 13.85 -42.93 32.26
N PHE A 19 14.49 -43.47 31.21
CA PHE A 19 14.14 -43.16 29.84
C PHE A 19 12.69 -43.52 29.52
N GLY A 20 12.24 -44.72 29.89
CA GLY A 20 10.84 -45.14 29.70
C GLY A 20 9.83 -44.26 30.43
N LEU A 21 10.16 -43.81 31.66
CA LEU A 21 9.30 -42.89 32.42
C LEU A 21 9.27 -41.47 31.82
N LEU A 22 10.39 -40.98 31.28
CA LEU A 22 10.46 -39.66 30.65
C LEU A 22 9.94 -39.64 29.21
N LEU A 23 9.95 -40.79 28.52
CA LEU A 23 9.47 -40.89 27.15
C LEU A 23 7.99 -40.52 27.03
N ILE A 24 7.16 -40.95 27.98
CA ILE A 24 5.71 -40.68 27.99
C ILE A 24 5.41 -39.16 28.04
N PRO A 25 5.90 -38.39 29.03
CA PRO A 25 5.66 -36.95 29.06
C PRO A 25 6.34 -36.21 27.90
N LEU A 26 7.48 -36.69 27.40
CA LEU A 26 8.13 -36.09 26.22
C LEU A 26 7.26 -36.26 24.95
N LEU A 27 6.73 -37.46 24.72
CA LEU A 27 5.82 -37.70 23.59
C LEU A 27 4.52 -36.91 23.73
N GLY A 28 3.97 -36.81 24.94
CA GLY A 28 2.80 -35.97 25.22
C GLY A 28 3.07 -34.48 24.96
N ALA A 29 4.25 -33.98 25.34
CA ALA A 29 4.64 -32.60 25.05
C ALA A 29 4.84 -32.35 23.54
N THR A 30 5.46 -33.29 22.82
CA THR A 30 5.61 -33.15 21.35
C THR A 30 4.27 -33.19 20.62
N ALA A 31 3.35 -34.05 21.07
CA ALA A 31 2.00 -34.14 20.55
C ALA A 31 1.27 -32.80 20.63
N ILE A 32 1.23 -32.20 21.83
CA ILE A 32 0.61 -30.89 22.06
C ILE A 32 1.31 -29.81 21.23
N ALA A 33 2.64 -29.82 21.18
CA ALA A 33 3.38 -28.85 20.39
C ALA A 33 3.07 -28.91 18.89
N VAL A 34 2.85 -30.11 18.35
CA VAL A 34 2.48 -30.30 16.93
C VAL A 34 1.06 -29.82 16.67
N ASP A 35 0.07 -30.24 17.47
CA ASP A 35 -1.33 -29.85 17.25
C ASP A 35 -1.52 -28.33 17.41
N VAL A 36 -0.93 -27.75 18.46
CA VAL A 36 -0.96 -26.29 18.67
C VAL A 36 -0.21 -25.57 17.56
N GLY A 37 0.94 -26.10 17.13
CA GLY A 37 1.71 -25.54 16.02
C GLY A 37 0.91 -25.51 14.72
N ALA A 38 0.19 -26.59 14.41
CA ALA A 38 -0.69 -26.68 13.25
C ALA A 38 -1.84 -25.65 13.34
N LEU A 39 -2.49 -25.54 14.50
CA LEU A 39 -3.56 -24.55 14.72
C LEU A 39 -3.07 -23.11 14.51
N TYR A 40 -1.89 -22.76 15.03
CA TYR A 40 -1.33 -21.41 14.84
C TYR A 40 -0.93 -21.16 13.39
N ALA A 41 -0.38 -22.17 12.71
CA ALA A 41 -0.02 -22.07 11.30
C ALA A 41 -1.26 -21.89 10.41
N GLU A 42 -2.34 -22.61 10.71
CA GLU A 42 -3.64 -22.49 10.04
C GLU A 42 -4.22 -21.09 10.22
N ARG A 43 -4.26 -20.62 11.47
CA ARG A 43 -4.78 -19.26 11.78
C ARG A 43 -4.00 -18.16 11.06
N ALA A 44 -2.68 -18.29 10.96
CA ALA A 44 -1.86 -17.31 10.26
C ALA A 44 -2.15 -17.30 8.75
N GLN A 45 -2.38 -18.46 8.14
CA GLN A 45 -2.76 -18.56 6.72
C GLN A 45 -4.12 -17.92 6.46
N LEU A 46 -5.11 -18.25 7.29
CA LEU A 46 -6.46 -17.68 7.17
C LEU A 46 -6.46 -16.16 7.34
N GLN A 47 -5.68 -15.63 8.31
CA GLN A 47 -5.58 -14.18 8.48
C GLN A 47 -4.94 -13.50 7.26
N ASN A 48 -3.81 -14.02 6.77
CA ASN A 48 -3.16 -13.47 5.58
C ASN A 48 -4.09 -13.53 4.36
N GLY A 49 -4.87 -14.62 4.22
CA GLY A 49 -5.86 -14.77 3.17
C GLY A 49 -7.00 -13.79 3.29
N ALA A 50 -7.55 -13.59 4.49
CA ALA A 50 -8.59 -12.60 4.76
C ALA A 50 -8.10 -11.16 4.46
N ASP A 51 -6.90 -10.80 4.93
CA ASP A 51 -6.29 -9.49 4.71
C ASP A 51 -6.08 -9.21 3.21
N ALA A 52 -5.49 -10.18 2.50
CA ALA A 52 -5.26 -10.06 1.06
C ALA A 52 -6.57 -9.99 0.27
N ALA A 53 -7.56 -10.80 0.64
CA ALA A 53 -8.89 -10.78 0.03
C ALA A 53 -9.61 -9.45 0.27
N ALA A 54 -9.58 -8.93 1.50
CA ALA A 54 -10.21 -7.65 1.84
C ALA A 54 -9.56 -6.49 1.07
N LEU A 55 -8.23 -6.41 1.02
CA LEU A 55 -7.51 -5.39 0.25
C LEU A 55 -7.79 -5.50 -1.25
N ALA A 56 -7.79 -6.71 -1.82
CA ALA A 56 -8.04 -6.92 -3.23
C ALA A 56 -9.48 -6.54 -3.63
N VAL A 57 -10.47 -6.90 -2.81
CA VAL A 57 -11.86 -6.51 -3.05
C VAL A 57 -12.06 -5.01 -2.89
N ALA A 58 -11.46 -4.40 -1.86
CA ALA A 58 -11.52 -2.96 -1.69
C ALA A 58 -10.86 -2.23 -2.87
N ALA A 59 -9.77 -2.76 -3.44
CA ALA A 59 -9.14 -2.19 -4.62
C ALA A 59 -10.01 -2.28 -5.88
N ASP A 60 -10.67 -3.42 -6.13
CA ASP A 60 -11.65 -3.58 -7.22
C ASP A 60 -12.84 -2.63 -7.06
N CYS A 61 -13.30 -2.45 -5.82
CA CYS A 61 -14.36 -1.52 -5.46
C CYS A 61 -13.98 -0.04 -5.60
N ALA A 62 -12.69 0.28 -5.45
CA ALA A 62 -12.15 1.62 -5.54
C ALA A 62 -11.87 2.08 -6.99
N ASP A 63 -11.81 1.13 -7.94
CA ASP A 63 -11.67 1.41 -9.37
C ASP A 63 -13.02 1.78 -10.03
N SER A 64 -12.96 2.44 -11.18
CA SER A 64 -14.11 2.92 -11.94
C SER A 64 -15.07 1.81 -12.43
N THR A 65 -14.62 0.55 -12.41
CA THR A 65 -15.42 -0.64 -12.74
C THR A 65 -16.39 -1.07 -11.63
N GLY A 66 -16.10 -0.71 -10.38
CA GLY A 66 -16.88 -1.06 -9.19
C GLY A 66 -16.82 -2.54 -8.77
N CYS A 67 -17.46 -2.87 -7.64
CA CYS A 67 -17.42 -4.17 -6.92
C CYS A 67 -18.10 -5.38 -7.63
N GLY A 68 -18.04 -5.50 -8.96
CA GLY A 68 -18.80 -6.50 -9.72
C GLY A 68 -18.34 -7.96 -9.53
N GLY A 69 -17.11 -8.16 -9.06
CA GLY A 69 -16.45 -9.48 -8.96
C GLY A 69 -16.01 -9.88 -7.55
N SER A 70 -16.45 -9.15 -6.52
CA SER A 70 -15.88 -9.22 -5.17
C SER A 70 -15.82 -10.64 -4.56
N SER A 71 -16.83 -11.49 -4.79
CA SER A 71 -16.82 -12.85 -4.25
C SER A 71 -15.77 -13.76 -4.91
N ALA A 72 -15.57 -13.63 -6.23
CA ALA A 72 -14.57 -14.40 -6.95
C ALA A 72 -13.14 -13.92 -6.63
N ILE A 73 -12.97 -12.60 -6.47
CA ILE A 73 -11.70 -11.99 -6.07
C ILE A 73 -11.33 -12.43 -4.65
N ALA A 74 -12.28 -12.32 -3.70
CA ALA A 74 -12.05 -12.75 -2.32
C ALA A 74 -11.63 -14.22 -2.23
N ALA A 75 -12.35 -15.11 -2.92
CA ALA A 75 -12.03 -16.53 -2.96
C ALA A 75 -10.62 -16.80 -3.52
N SER A 76 -10.27 -16.19 -4.67
CA SER A 76 -8.95 -16.37 -5.28
C SER A 76 -7.82 -15.96 -4.35
N PHE A 77 -7.92 -14.80 -3.71
CA PHE A 77 -6.86 -14.29 -2.84
C PHE A 77 -6.74 -15.07 -1.53
N ALA A 78 -7.84 -15.57 -0.98
CA ALA A 78 -7.78 -16.43 0.19
C ALA A 78 -7.20 -17.82 -0.13
N ASP A 79 -7.63 -18.43 -1.25
CA ASP A 79 -7.10 -19.72 -1.70
C ASP A 79 -5.60 -19.63 -2.01
N ASP A 80 -5.14 -18.55 -2.65
CA ASP A 80 -3.71 -18.33 -2.95
C ASP A 80 -2.84 -18.17 -1.68
N ASN A 81 -3.45 -17.81 -0.55
CA ASN A 81 -2.78 -17.68 0.74
C ASN A 81 -2.90 -18.93 1.63
N ALA A 82 -3.69 -19.93 1.22
CA ALA A 82 -3.76 -21.23 1.86
C ALA A 82 -2.71 -22.19 1.27
N VAL A 83 -1.96 -22.91 2.11
CA VAL A 83 -0.90 -23.81 1.63
C VAL A 83 -1.43 -24.97 0.79
N ASP A 84 -2.66 -25.40 1.04
CA ASP A 84 -3.35 -26.46 0.32
C ASP A 84 -4.30 -25.94 -0.77
N GLY A 85 -4.38 -24.61 -0.95
CA GLY A 85 -5.27 -23.97 -1.91
C GLY A 85 -6.75 -24.13 -1.55
N ALA A 86 -7.07 -24.36 -0.27
CA ALA A 86 -8.43 -24.51 0.21
C ALA A 86 -8.66 -23.56 1.41
N ALA A 87 -9.13 -22.34 1.14
CA ALA A 87 -9.74 -21.50 2.15
C ALA A 87 -11.20 -21.30 1.79
N ALA A 88 -12.13 -21.69 2.67
CA ALA A 88 -13.52 -21.34 2.43
C ALA A 88 -13.69 -19.87 2.82
N THR A 89 -13.74 -19.00 1.82
CA THR A 89 -14.18 -17.62 2.01
C THR A 89 -15.69 -17.54 1.99
N LEU A 90 -16.27 -16.87 2.98
CA LEU A 90 -17.64 -16.41 2.89
C LEU A 90 -17.76 -15.25 1.90
N THR A 91 -18.99 -15.02 1.45
CA THR A 91 -19.29 -13.90 0.55
C THR A 91 -18.92 -12.58 1.22
N PRO A 92 -18.10 -11.72 0.57
CA PRO A 92 -17.73 -10.43 1.16
C PRO A 92 -18.97 -9.62 1.50
N THR A 93 -18.94 -8.99 2.67
CA THR A 93 -20.00 -8.10 3.14
C THR A 93 -19.54 -6.65 3.08
N PHE A 94 -20.47 -5.71 2.91
CA PHE A 94 -20.17 -4.29 2.79
C PHE A 94 -20.81 -3.54 3.96
N PRO A 95 -20.09 -3.35 5.09
CA PRO A 95 -20.63 -2.65 6.25
C PRO A 95 -20.99 -1.20 5.96
N THR A 96 -20.23 -0.56 5.06
CA THR A 96 -20.47 0.81 4.59
C THR A 96 -20.39 0.87 3.07
N SER A 97 -20.62 2.06 2.49
CA SER A 97 -20.44 2.27 1.04
C SER A 97 -18.98 2.25 0.59
N SER A 98 -18.03 2.28 1.53
CA SER A 98 -16.59 2.41 1.28
C SER A 98 -15.77 1.44 2.12
N SER A 99 -16.38 0.34 2.59
CA SER A 99 -15.68 -0.71 3.31
C SER A 99 -16.22 -2.10 2.97
N VAL A 100 -15.34 -3.08 3.02
CA VAL A 100 -15.63 -4.50 2.80
C VAL A 100 -15.04 -5.30 3.94
N ARG A 101 -15.80 -6.28 4.41
CA ARG A 101 -15.37 -7.30 5.35
C ARG A 101 -15.37 -8.66 4.66
N VAL A 102 -14.27 -9.37 4.79
CA VAL A 102 -14.10 -10.75 4.34
C VAL A 102 -13.93 -11.63 5.57
N ASP A 103 -14.73 -12.69 5.65
CA ASP A 103 -14.60 -13.72 6.67
C ASP A 103 -14.08 -15.00 5.98
N ALA A 104 -13.00 -15.55 6.51
CA ALA A 104 -12.37 -16.78 6.05
C ALA A 104 -12.41 -17.84 7.16
N HIS A 105 -12.72 -19.07 6.80
CA HIS A 105 -12.71 -20.19 7.72
C HIS A 105 -11.94 -21.38 7.14
N THR A 106 -11.44 -22.24 8.02
CA THR A 106 -10.72 -23.46 7.63
C THR A 106 -11.55 -24.26 6.63
N ALA A 107 -10.93 -24.66 5.53
CA ALA A 107 -11.46 -25.61 4.59
C ALA A 107 -10.38 -26.60 4.19
N ASN A 108 -10.80 -27.82 3.89
CA ASN A 108 -9.92 -28.86 3.38
C ASN A 108 -10.38 -29.29 1.98
N PRO A 109 -9.50 -29.85 1.14
CA PRO A 109 -9.85 -30.36 -0.19
C PRO A 109 -10.93 -31.46 -0.20
N ASP A 110 -11.16 -32.11 0.94
CA ASP A 110 -12.22 -33.11 1.12
C ASP A 110 -13.60 -32.51 1.46
N GLY A 111 -13.69 -31.18 1.54
CA GLY A 111 -14.89 -30.42 1.88
C GLY A 111 -15.17 -30.32 3.39
N THR A 112 -14.23 -30.74 4.25
CA THR A 112 -14.34 -30.53 5.69
C THR A 112 -13.89 -29.14 6.09
N GLU A 113 -14.59 -28.53 7.04
CA GLU A 113 -14.32 -27.15 7.51
C GLU A 113 -13.65 -27.15 8.90
N ALA A 114 -12.75 -28.11 9.14
CA ALA A 114 -12.10 -28.25 10.45
C ALA A 114 -10.70 -28.84 10.33
N LEU A 115 -9.76 -28.26 11.08
CA LEU A 115 -8.41 -28.78 11.22
C LEU A 115 -8.43 -30.00 12.14
N SER A 116 -7.92 -31.14 11.66
CA SER A 116 -7.82 -32.37 12.44
C SER A 116 -6.67 -32.31 13.45
N HIS A 117 -6.91 -32.77 14.68
CA HIS A 117 -5.91 -32.83 15.76
C HIS A 117 -5.47 -34.27 16.06
N PRO A 118 -4.47 -34.81 15.35
CA PRO A 118 -4.11 -36.24 15.45
C PRO A 118 -3.71 -36.68 16.86
N PHE A 119 -3.21 -35.78 17.73
CA PHE A 119 -2.85 -36.16 19.08
C PHE A 119 -3.90 -35.76 20.14
N ALA A 120 -4.59 -34.63 19.96
CA ALA A 120 -5.65 -34.19 20.86
C ALA A 120 -6.91 -35.07 20.80
N GLN A 121 -7.06 -35.89 19.75
CA GLN A 121 -8.06 -36.96 19.67
C GLN A 121 -8.05 -37.87 20.91
N PHE A 122 -6.87 -38.13 21.50
CA PHE A 122 -6.75 -38.98 22.70
C PHE A 122 -7.45 -38.39 23.94
N ILE A 123 -7.60 -37.07 24.00
CA ILE A 123 -8.27 -36.34 25.08
C ILE A 123 -9.65 -35.81 24.68
N GLY A 124 -10.19 -36.27 23.53
CA GLY A 124 -11.54 -35.96 23.06
C GLY A 124 -11.68 -34.67 22.25
N PHE A 125 -10.58 -34.12 21.71
CA PHE A 125 -10.60 -32.99 20.79
C PHE A 125 -10.16 -33.47 19.41
N ASP A 126 -11.14 -33.80 18.55
CA ASP A 126 -10.84 -34.44 17.27
C ASP A 126 -10.51 -33.46 16.14
N SER A 127 -11.12 -32.27 16.17
CA SER A 127 -10.89 -31.20 15.21
C SER A 127 -11.27 -29.83 15.76
N THR A 128 -10.88 -28.75 15.08
CA THR A 128 -11.30 -27.38 15.39
C THR A 128 -11.45 -26.57 14.11
N THR A 129 -12.54 -25.83 13.99
CA THR A 129 -12.71 -24.80 12.95
C THR A 129 -11.99 -23.54 13.41
N VAL A 130 -11.15 -22.99 12.54
CA VAL A 130 -10.47 -21.71 12.77
C VAL A 130 -11.10 -20.69 11.84
N ASP A 131 -11.37 -19.51 12.40
CA ASP A 131 -11.94 -18.38 11.67
C ASP A 131 -10.93 -17.22 11.71
N ALA A 132 -10.91 -16.45 10.64
CA ALA A 132 -10.23 -15.17 10.54
C ALA A 132 -11.13 -14.19 9.78
N ASP A 133 -11.08 -12.92 10.16
CA ASP A 133 -11.77 -11.85 9.47
C ASP A 133 -10.84 -10.67 9.23
N ALA A 134 -11.11 -9.96 8.16
CA ALA A 134 -10.40 -8.75 7.79
C ALA A 134 -11.34 -7.77 7.11
N THR A 135 -11.17 -6.50 7.46
CA THR A 135 -11.96 -5.39 6.96
C THR A 135 -11.02 -4.39 6.32
N ALA A 136 -11.33 -4.04 5.07
CA ALA A 136 -10.63 -3.01 4.33
C ALA A 136 -11.59 -1.87 3.99
N GLU A 137 -11.08 -0.65 4.02
CA GLU A 137 -11.79 0.54 3.56
C GLU A 137 -11.04 1.20 2.40
N TRP A 138 -11.78 1.93 1.58
CA TRP A 138 -11.22 2.69 0.47
C TRP A 138 -11.78 4.11 0.41
N GLY A 139 -11.01 5.04 -0.12
CA GLY A 139 -11.48 6.41 -0.35
C GLY A 139 -10.38 7.35 -0.81
N SER A 140 -10.73 8.61 -1.03
CA SER A 140 -9.75 9.62 -1.44
C SER A 140 -8.87 10.02 -0.25
N PRO A 141 -7.54 10.15 -0.45
CA PRO A 141 -6.62 10.44 0.63
C PRO A 141 -6.76 11.88 1.15
N SER A 142 -6.69 12.05 2.46
CA SER A 142 -6.68 13.33 3.18
C SER A 142 -5.30 13.72 3.70
N SER A 143 -4.40 12.77 3.95
CA SER A 143 -3.04 13.07 4.39
C SER A 143 -2.05 11.95 4.01
N GLY A 144 -0.80 12.31 3.72
CA GLY A 144 0.33 11.39 3.57
C GLY A 144 1.56 11.99 2.88
N ALA A 145 2.63 11.19 2.79
CA ALA A 145 3.93 11.60 2.26
C ALA A 145 3.97 11.55 0.72
N VAL A 146 4.33 12.67 0.08
CA VAL A 146 4.43 12.80 -1.38
C VAL A 146 5.75 13.44 -1.80
N ILE A 147 6.04 13.40 -3.11
CA ILE A 147 7.12 14.22 -3.68
C ILE A 147 6.80 15.71 -3.50
N PRO A 148 7.81 16.58 -3.30
CA PRO A 148 7.61 18.00 -3.01
C PRO A 148 7.27 18.83 -4.25
N LEU A 149 6.36 18.35 -5.10
CA LEU A 149 5.92 19.02 -6.33
C LEU A 149 4.39 19.14 -6.29
N ALA A 150 3.86 20.35 -6.35
CA ALA A 150 2.43 20.62 -6.35
C ALA A 150 1.96 21.18 -7.70
N LEU A 151 0.78 20.76 -8.15
CA LEU A 151 0.17 21.18 -9.41
C LEU A 151 -1.07 22.04 -9.19
N ALA A 152 -1.29 23.04 -10.04
CA ALA A 152 -2.53 23.81 -9.98
C ALA A 152 -3.73 22.94 -10.38
N TYR A 153 -4.87 23.13 -9.71
CA TYR A 153 -6.12 22.43 -10.02
C TYR A 153 -6.54 22.46 -11.50
N CYS A 154 -6.27 23.54 -12.24
CA CYS A 154 -6.61 23.60 -13.68
C CYS A 154 -5.68 22.77 -14.59
N GLU A 155 -4.50 22.38 -14.12
CA GLU A 155 -3.65 21.45 -14.88
C GLU A 155 -4.26 20.05 -14.89
N PHE A 156 -5.00 19.70 -13.83
CA PHE A 156 -5.79 18.47 -13.73
C PHE A 156 -7.16 18.59 -14.42
N SER A 157 -8.01 19.54 -14.00
CA SER A 157 -9.43 19.60 -14.40
C SER A 157 -9.69 19.86 -15.88
N GLY A 158 -8.68 20.28 -16.64
CA GLY A 158 -8.78 20.53 -18.08
C GLY A 158 -8.27 19.40 -18.99
N VAL A 159 -7.80 18.28 -18.43
CA VAL A 159 -7.08 17.24 -19.17
C VAL A 159 -7.76 15.88 -18.94
N ALA A 160 -8.03 15.14 -20.03
CA ALA A 160 -8.54 13.78 -19.92
C ALA A 160 -7.45 12.81 -19.45
N THR A 161 -7.82 11.79 -18.68
CA THR A 161 -6.92 10.73 -18.24
C THR A 161 -6.24 10.04 -19.43
N GLY A 162 -4.97 9.65 -19.28
CA GLY A 162 -4.19 9.03 -20.34
C GLY A 162 -3.67 9.98 -21.44
N VAL A 163 -4.04 11.26 -21.43
CA VAL A 163 -3.54 12.23 -22.42
C VAL A 163 -2.20 12.80 -21.99
N ARG A 164 -1.15 12.53 -22.78
CA ARG A 164 0.18 13.13 -22.58
C ARG A 164 0.09 14.66 -22.57
N THR A 165 0.48 15.25 -21.46
CA THR A 165 0.48 16.67 -21.21
C THR A 165 1.88 17.16 -20.81
N LEU A 166 2.10 18.46 -20.97
CA LEU A 166 3.27 19.17 -20.48
C LEU A 166 2.79 20.20 -19.48
N ILE A 167 3.21 20.04 -18.22
CA ILE A 167 2.91 20.99 -17.16
C ILE A 167 4.15 21.83 -16.93
N GLN A 168 4.04 23.11 -17.28
CA GLN A 168 5.16 24.05 -17.22
C GLN A 168 5.19 24.80 -15.89
N TYR A 169 6.39 25.18 -15.48
CA TYR A 169 6.61 26.01 -14.31
C TYR A 169 6.05 27.41 -14.56
N ASP A 170 5.31 27.93 -13.58
CA ASP A 170 4.81 29.32 -13.47
C ASP A 170 4.65 30.06 -14.81
N THR A 171 3.84 29.51 -15.70
CA THR A 171 3.52 30.20 -16.96
C THR A 171 2.61 31.41 -16.75
N ASN A 172 2.28 31.74 -15.48
CA ASN A 172 1.21 32.69 -15.10
C ASN A 172 -0.07 32.44 -15.90
N LYS A 173 -0.31 31.17 -16.26
CA LYS A 173 -1.48 30.73 -17.01
C LYS A 173 -2.72 31.02 -16.16
N PRO A 174 -3.73 31.71 -16.71
CA PRO A 174 -4.94 31.99 -15.97
C PRO A 174 -5.61 30.67 -15.61
N CYS A 175 -5.75 30.44 -14.31
CA CYS A 175 -6.25 29.21 -13.74
C CYS A 175 -7.38 29.54 -12.76
N LYS A 176 -8.34 28.62 -12.64
CA LYS A 176 -9.42 28.73 -11.67
C LYS A 176 -9.40 27.51 -10.78
N GLY A 177 -9.48 27.71 -9.48
CA GLY A 177 -9.68 26.63 -8.51
C GLY A 177 -11.10 26.05 -8.60
N PRO A 178 -11.42 25.05 -7.76
CA PRO A 178 -12.69 24.34 -7.79
C PRO A 178 -13.89 25.25 -7.49
N THR A 179 -13.70 26.32 -6.70
CA THR A 179 -14.75 27.32 -6.41
C THR A 179 -14.78 28.48 -7.41
N GLY A 180 -13.93 28.44 -8.45
CA GLY A 180 -13.83 29.48 -9.47
C GLY A 180 -12.91 30.65 -9.13
N GLN A 181 -12.21 30.59 -7.99
CA GLN A 181 -11.23 31.60 -7.57
C GLN A 181 -10.02 31.64 -8.53
N PRO A 182 -9.49 32.82 -8.87
CA PRO A 182 -8.30 32.91 -9.72
C PRO A 182 -7.06 32.42 -8.97
N ILE A 183 -6.34 31.49 -9.59
CA ILE A 183 -5.04 31.02 -9.11
C ILE A 183 -3.99 31.09 -10.22
N LYS A 184 -2.73 30.97 -9.85
CA LYS A 184 -1.64 30.80 -10.81
C LYS A 184 -1.62 29.35 -11.29
N GLY A 185 -1.56 29.14 -12.60
CA GLY A 185 -1.42 27.81 -13.20
C GLY A 185 0.03 27.32 -13.25
N GLY A 186 0.20 26.04 -13.58
CA GLY A 186 1.49 25.36 -13.63
C GLY A 186 1.80 24.57 -12.35
N PHE A 187 3.09 24.32 -12.11
CA PHE A 187 3.56 23.61 -10.92
C PHE A 187 4.49 24.48 -10.06
N GLY A 188 4.62 24.11 -8.79
CA GLY A 188 5.58 24.69 -7.84
C GLY A 188 6.19 23.62 -6.94
N TRP A 189 7.33 23.94 -6.34
CA TRP A 189 7.99 23.06 -5.37
C TRP A 189 7.54 23.41 -3.95
N LEU A 190 7.43 22.39 -3.11
CA LEU A 190 7.09 22.48 -1.70
C LEU A 190 8.36 22.42 -0.85
N ASP A 191 8.32 23.04 0.32
CA ASP A 191 9.34 22.85 1.35
C ASP A 191 9.35 21.37 1.75
N GLN A 192 10.53 20.74 1.74
CA GLN A 192 10.65 19.31 2.06
C GLN A 192 10.90 19.09 3.55
N ASP A 193 10.59 17.88 3.99
CA ASP A 193 11.00 17.41 5.30
C ASP A 193 12.52 17.18 5.36
N ARG A 194 13.08 17.42 6.55
CA ARG A 194 14.52 17.58 6.72
C ARG A 194 15.28 16.29 6.42
N GLY A 195 15.91 16.24 5.24
CA GLY A 195 16.84 15.17 4.85
C GLY A 195 16.23 14.14 3.89
N GLU A 196 14.97 14.29 3.50
CA GLU A 196 14.26 13.41 2.57
C GLU A 196 13.78 14.19 1.35
N CYS A 197 13.49 13.51 0.23
CA CYS A 197 12.84 14.12 -0.93
C CYS A 197 11.32 13.89 -0.87
N LEU A 198 10.74 14.17 0.28
CA LEU A 198 9.33 13.98 0.57
C LEU A 198 8.82 15.18 1.37
N VAL A 199 7.51 15.37 1.32
CA VAL A 199 6.77 16.30 2.15
C VAL A 199 5.51 15.60 2.65
N ASP A 200 5.29 15.64 3.95
CA ASP A 200 4.02 15.24 4.54
C ASP A 200 2.95 16.31 4.27
N VAL A 201 1.91 15.92 3.55
CA VAL A 201 0.81 16.82 3.19
C VAL A 201 -0.45 16.37 3.91
N ASP A 202 -1.08 17.30 4.62
CA ASP A 202 -2.37 17.12 5.28
C ASP A 202 -3.36 18.15 4.70
N LEU A 203 -4.49 17.69 4.15
CA LEU A 203 -5.52 18.57 3.58
C LEU A 203 -6.26 19.40 4.65
N GLU A 204 -6.19 19.03 5.93
CA GLU A 204 -6.69 19.85 7.03
C GLU A 204 -5.71 20.98 7.39
N ALA A 205 -4.44 20.88 6.98
CA ALA A 205 -3.46 21.92 7.22
C ALA A 205 -3.72 23.14 6.33
N PRO A 206 -3.62 24.37 6.88
CA PRO A 206 -4.10 25.55 6.17
C PRO A 206 -3.22 25.95 4.99
N TRP A 207 -1.90 25.82 5.06
CA TRP A 207 -0.96 26.24 4.01
C TRP A 207 0.37 25.51 4.17
N ILE A 208 1.00 25.11 3.07
CA ILE A 208 2.32 24.47 3.02
C ILE A 208 3.31 25.42 2.36
N GLY A 209 4.50 25.56 2.96
CA GLY A 209 5.57 26.40 2.43
C GLY A 209 6.06 25.95 1.05
N SER A 210 6.44 26.91 0.22
CA SER A 210 6.99 26.66 -1.11
C SER A 210 8.52 26.79 -1.12
N ASP A 211 9.20 25.92 -1.85
CA ASP A 211 10.61 26.07 -2.20
C ASP A 211 10.71 26.88 -3.51
N PRO A 212 11.08 28.18 -3.47
CA PRO A 212 11.06 29.02 -4.66
C PRO A 212 12.22 28.68 -5.59
N GLY A 213 11.92 28.20 -6.78
CA GLY A 213 12.94 27.92 -7.79
C GLY A 213 12.38 27.26 -9.04
N LEU A 214 13.18 27.24 -10.10
CA LEU A 214 12.86 26.53 -11.34
C LEU A 214 13.26 25.05 -11.29
N ASP A 215 14.12 24.69 -10.33
CA ASP A 215 14.77 23.40 -10.23
C ASP A 215 14.23 22.62 -9.06
N PRO A 216 14.23 21.27 -9.14
CA PRO A 216 13.91 20.45 -7.99
C PRO A 216 14.86 20.76 -6.83
N PRO A 217 14.40 20.53 -5.60
CA PRO A 217 15.26 20.63 -4.42
C PRO A 217 16.52 19.76 -4.54
N ASN A 218 17.63 20.20 -3.97
CA ASN A 218 18.94 19.57 -4.21
C ASN A 218 19.01 18.09 -3.79
N ASN A 219 18.34 17.75 -2.68
CA ASN A 219 18.09 16.41 -2.13
C ASN A 219 17.19 15.53 -3.02
N CYS A 220 16.46 16.10 -3.96
CA CYS A 220 15.55 15.39 -4.86
C CYS A 220 16.16 14.98 -6.20
N THR A 221 17.39 15.39 -6.50
CA THR A 221 17.97 15.23 -7.84
C THR A 221 18.20 13.78 -8.26
N SER A 222 18.48 12.87 -7.32
CA SER A 222 18.66 11.44 -7.58
C SER A 222 17.35 10.72 -7.91
N MET A 223 16.22 11.20 -7.39
CA MET A 223 14.89 10.61 -7.60
C MET A 223 14.51 10.60 -9.08
N PHE A 224 14.88 11.64 -9.84
CA PHE A 224 14.55 11.75 -11.27
C PHE A 224 15.11 10.60 -12.11
N SER A 225 16.15 9.90 -11.66
CA SER A 225 16.66 8.72 -12.38
C SER A 225 15.70 7.52 -12.36
N THR A 226 14.75 7.49 -11.42
CA THR A 226 13.79 6.39 -11.22
C THR A 226 12.34 6.82 -11.45
N LEU A 227 12.10 8.09 -11.82
CA LEU A 227 10.74 8.62 -12.07
C LEU A 227 10.21 8.28 -13.47
N GLU A 228 11.08 8.01 -14.44
CA GLU A 228 10.61 7.73 -15.80
C GLU A 228 9.80 6.43 -15.82
N GLY A 229 8.53 6.55 -16.21
CA GLY A 229 7.59 5.44 -16.30
C GLY A 229 6.96 5.03 -14.98
N SER A 230 7.19 5.75 -13.88
CA SER A 230 6.51 5.51 -12.60
C SER A 230 5.30 6.44 -12.41
N THR A 231 4.28 5.92 -11.72
CA THR A 231 3.15 6.72 -11.21
C THR A 231 3.56 7.31 -9.87
N VAL A 232 3.38 8.62 -9.71
CA VAL A 232 3.60 9.33 -8.45
C VAL A 232 2.33 10.04 -8.01
N LEU A 233 2.15 10.14 -6.70
CA LEU A 233 1.10 10.93 -6.09
C LEU A 233 1.54 12.39 -6.01
N ILE A 234 0.70 13.27 -6.53
CA ILE A 234 1.01 14.69 -6.66
C ILE A 234 -0.05 15.52 -5.94
N PRO A 235 0.34 16.36 -4.98
CA PRO A 235 -0.54 17.37 -4.40
C PRO A 235 -1.10 18.32 -5.46
N VAL A 236 -2.40 18.56 -5.40
CA VAL A 236 -3.10 19.51 -6.24
C VAL A 236 -3.51 20.70 -5.38
N TYR A 237 -2.99 21.88 -5.69
CA TYR A 237 -3.31 23.10 -4.97
C TYR A 237 -4.45 23.88 -5.63
N ASP A 238 -5.23 24.56 -4.80
CA ASP A 238 -6.28 25.48 -5.23
C ASP A 238 -6.12 26.91 -4.67
N GLY A 239 -5.01 27.16 -3.99
CA GLY A 239 -4.60 28.46 -3.50
C GLY A 239 -3.08 28.59 -3.52
N ALA A 240 -2.58 29.79 -3.84
CA ALA A 240 -1.16 30.10 -3.90
C ALA A 240 -0.92 31.54 -3.43
N ASN A 241 -0.17 31.72 -2.34
CA ASN A 241 0.18 33.02 -1.77
C ASN A 241 1.67 33.27 -1.92
N ASN A 242 2.08 34.49 -2.26
CA ASN A 242 3.49 34.93 -2.26
C ASN A 242 4.51 34.01 -2.97
N VAL A 243 4.08 33.14 -3.89
CA VAL A 243 4.90 32.10 -4.55
C VAL A 243 6.08 32.61 -5.39
N ASN A 244 6.23 33.93 -5.52
CA ASN A 244 7.37 34.57 -6.18
C ASN A 244 8.40 35.12 -5.16
N GLY A 245 8.17 34.92 -3.86
CA GLY A 245 8.99 35.43 -2.75
C GLY A 245 9.39 34.33 -1.77
N GLN A 246 10.19 34.71 -0.75
CA GLN A 246 10.80 33.77 0.21
C GLN A 246 9.81 33.13 1.21
N ASN A 247 8.53 33.52 1.19
CA ASN A 247 7.48 32.99 2.07
C ASN A 247 6.25 32.61 1.23
N GLY A 248 6.50 31.97 0.09
CA GLY A 248 5.42 31.44 -0.73
C GLY A 248 4.76 30.25 -0.05
N GLU A 249 3.45 30.10 -0.25
CA GLU A 249 2.68 29.03 0.36
C GLU A 249 1.60 28.53 -0.61
N PHE A 250 1.31 27.24 -0.57
CA PHE A 250 0.23 26.59 -1.32
C PHE A 250 -0.82 26.01 -0.37
N HIS A 251 -2.10 26.16 -0.74
CA HIS A 251 -3.19 25.46 -0.09
C HIS A 251 -3.49 24.21 -0.92
N ILE A 252 -3.24 23.04 -0.33
CA ILE A 252 -3.46 21.76 -1.01
C ILE A 252 -4.93 21.38 -0.85
N TYR A 253 -5.57 21.03 -1.96
CA TYR A 253 -6.98 20.70 -2.03
C TYR A 253 -7.23 19.18 -2.10
N ALA A 254 -6.36 18.46 -2.81
CA ALA A 254 -6.50 17.04 -3.06
C ALA A 254 -5.17 16.45 -3.57
N PHE A 255 -5.17 15.15 -3.83
CA PHE A 255 -4.06 14.43 -4.46
C PHE A 255 -4.52 13.86 -5.79
N ALA A 256 -3.61 13.78 -6.76
CA ALA A 256 -3.86 13.13 -8.05
C ALA A 256 -2.69 12.20 -8.40
N ALA A 257 -2.98 11.10 -9.09
CA ALA A 257 -1.97 10.22 -9.63
C ALA A 257 -1.51 10.69 -11.01
N PHE A 258 -0.20 10.79 -11.19
CA PHE A 258 0.42 11.25 -12.43
C PHE A 258 1.54 10.28 -12.84
N LEU A 259 1.43 9.72 -14.04
CA LEU A 259 2.50 8.92 -14.61
C LEU A 259 3.50 9.82 -15.31
N VAL A 260 4.73 9.84 -14.82
CA VAL A 260 5.80 10.69 -15.35
C VAL A 260 6.45 10.01 -16.55
N THR A 261 6.47 10.70 -17.69
CA THR A 261 7.12 10.19 -18.92
C THR A 261 8.35 10.98 -19.32
N GLY A 262 8.50 12.21 -18.83
CA GLY A 262 9.67 13.03 -19.12
C GLY A 262 9.68 14.33 -18.33
N TRP A 263 10.78 15.06 -18.39
CA TRP A 263 10.92 16.34 -17.71
C TRP A 263 12.05 17.17 -18.29
N LYS A 264 12.01 18.46 -17.99
CA LYS A 264 13.09 19.39 -18.31
C LYS A 264 13.16 20.50 -17.28
N PHE A 265 14.22 20.49 -16.47
CA PHE A 265 14.55 21.51 -15.48
C PHE A 265 15.79 22.31 -15.90
N THR A 266 16.25 23.26 -15.10
CA THR A 266 17.48 23.98 -15.39
C THR A 266 18.69 23.11 -15.06
N GLY A 267 19.52 22.89 -16.06
CA GLY A 267 20.71 22.06 -15.97
C GLY A 267 21.42 22.15 -17.29
N ASN A 268 22.66 22.63 -17.29
CA ASN A 268 23.51 22.77 -18.48
C ASN A 268 23.84 21.39 -19.09
N GLY A 269 22.88 20.75 -19.76
CA GLY A 269 23.10 19.50 -20.49
C GLY A 269 23.34 18.26 -19.63
N ASN A 270 23.02 18.29 -18.33
CA ASN A 270 23.00 17.07 -17.50
C ASN A 270 21.72 16.26 -17.83
N SER A 271 21.89 15.00 -18.24
CA SER A 271 20.78 14.10 -18.62
C SER A 271 19.82 13.81 -17.47
N ILE A 272 20.23 13.98 -16.20
CA ILE A 272 19.36 13.74 -15.03
C ILE A 272 18.28 14.83 -14.92
N MET A 273 18.58 16.07 -15.32
CA MET A 273 17.66 17.22 -15.23
C MET A 273 16.92 17.50 -16.54
N ASN A 274 17.24 16.77 -17.61
CA ASN A 274 16.71 17.01 -18.95
C ASN A 274 16.51 15.69 -19.68
N ASN A 275 15.29 15.17 -19.60
CA ASN A 275 14.86 13.92 -20.19
C ASN A 275 13.46 14.09 -20.82
N PRO A 276 13.34 14.80 -21.96
CA PRO A 276 12.04 15.11 -22.53
C PRO A 276 11.42 13.90 -23.25
N ASP A 277 10.15 13.62 -22.97
CA ASP A 277 9.35 12.64 -23.70
C ASP A 277 9.07 13.16 -25.12
N PRO A 278 9.54 12.47 -26.19
CA PRO A 278 9.31 12.89 -27.56
C PRO A 278 7.84 12.75 -28.01
N LEU A 279 7.03 12.00 -27.27
CA LEU A 279 5.61 11.77 -27.56
C LEU A 279 4.69 12.72 -26.80
N ALA A 280 5.20 13.46 -25.81
CA ALA A 280 4.47 14.50 -25.11
C ALA A 280 4.63 15.87 -25.81
N PRO A 281 3.78 16.88 -25.50
CA PRO A 281 3.95 18.22 -26.02
C PRO A 281 5.38 18.75 -25.78
N SER A 282 6.01 19.29 -26.81
CA SER A 282 7.45 19.56 -26.82
C SER A 282 7.85 20.70 -25.87
N CYS A 283 8.78 20.44 -24.95
CA CYS A 283 9.37 21.45 -24.06
C CYS A 283 10.74 21.94 -24.58
N VAL A 284 10.74 22.92 -25.49
CA VAL A 284 11.96 23.44 -26.16
C VAL A 284 12.45 24.77 -25.58
N GLY A 285 13.72 25.12 -25.83
CA GLY A 285 14.32 26.39 -25.39
C GLY A 285 14.26 26.59 -23.86
N ASN A 286 13.67 27.71 -23.44
CA ASN A 286 13.55 28.10 -22.03
C ASN A 286 12.40 27.40 -21.28
N CYS A 287 11.64 26.52 -21.93
CA CYS A 287 10.60 25.74 -21.27
C CYS A 287 11.18 24.90 -20.12
N ARG A 288 10.48 24.92 -18.98
CA ARG A 288 10.73 24.11 -17.79
C ARG A 288 9.44 23.44 -17.36
N GLY A 289 9.45 22.13 -17.20
CA GLY A 289 8.22 21.38 -17.05
C GLY A 289 8.40 19.90 -16.82
N ILE A 290 7.34 19.29 -16.31
CA ILE A 290 7.17 17.84 -16.22
C ILE A 290 6.20 17.39 -17.31
N GLN A 291 6.48 16.23 -17.90
CA GLN A 291 5.69 15.60 -18.95
C GLN A 291 5.19 14.25 -18.44
N GLY A 292 3.96 13.92 -18.82
CA GLY A 292 3.29 12.73 -18.33
C GLY A 292 1.79 12.81 -18.58
N TYR A 293 1.02 12.04 -17.85
CA TYR A 293 -0.45 12.09 -17.92
C TYR A 293 -1.08 11.64 -16.62
N PHE A 294 -2.28 12.15 -16.34
CA PHE A 294 -3.07 11.73 -15.20
C PHE A 294 -3.66 10.34 -15.44
N VAL A 295 -3.66 9.53 -14.39
CA VAL A 295 -4.22 8.18 -14.38
C VAL A 295 -5.20 8.06 -13.23
N GLU A 296 -6.22 7.22 -13.39
CA GLU A 296 -6.92 6.69 -12.24
C GLU A 296 -6.00 5.69 -11.55
N TRP A 297 -5.91 5.77 -10.22
CA TRP A 297 -4.98 4.95 -9.45
C TRP A 297 -5.59 4.53 -8.13
N VAL A 298 -5.34 3.29 -7.77
CA VAL A 298 -5.67 2.72 -6.48
C VAL A 298 -4.38 2.37 -5.77
N GLU A 299 -4.05 3.12 -4.72
CA GLU A 299 -2.90 2.84 -3.85
C GLU A 299 -3.33 1.86 -2.76
N VAL A 300 -2.55 0.81 -2.52
CA VAL A 300 -2.80 -0.18 -1.47
C VAL A 300 -1.72 -0.03 -0.39
N GLY A 301 -2.08 0.46 0.79
CA GLY A 301 -1.10 0.72 1.86
C GLY A 301 -1.59 1.68 2.94
N GLY A 302 -1.09 1.49 4.17
CA GLY A 302 -1.66 2.04 5.40
C GLY A 302 -1.15 3.40 5.90
N ASP A 303 -0.32 4.11 5.13
CA ASP A 303 0.28 5.38 5.59
C ASP A 303 -0.57 6.63 5.24
N TRP A 304 -1.77 6.43 4.72
CA TRP A 304 -2.68 7.51 4.33
C TRP A 304 -3.93 7.55 5.19
N GLU A 305 -4.39 8.77 5.47
CA GLU A 305 -5.72 9.00 6.01
C GLU A 305 -6.72 9.21 4.87
N LEU A 306 -8.00 8.88 5.10
CA LEU A 306 -9.08 9.04 4.12
C LEU A 306 -9.94 10.28 4.42
N GLY A 307 -10.68 10.74 3.40
CA GLY A 307 -11.64 11.84 3.53
C GLY A 307 -11.34 13.06 2.65
N GLY A 308 -10.38 12.95 1.72
CA GLY A 308 -10.06 14.02 0.78
C GLY A 308 -11.07 14.17 -0.35
N SER A 309 -10.80 15.13 -1.24
CA SER A 309 -11.59 15.29 -2.46
C SER A 309 -11.14 14.31 -3.54
N ASP A 310 -12.11 13.73 -4.27
CA ASP A 310 -11.84 12.73 -5.30
C ASP A 310 -11.35 13.38 -6.61
N LEU A 311 -10.11 13.06 -6.99
CA LEU A 311 -9.50 13.39 -8.29
C LEU A 311 -9.04 12.12 -9.04
N GLY A 312 -9.76 11.00 -8.90
CA GLY A 312 -9.41 9.73 -9.54
C GLY A 312 -8.29 8.98 -8.82
N LEU A 313 -8.04 9.32 -7.56
CA LEU A 313 -7.11 8.61 -6.68
C LEU A 313 -7.90 8.05 -5.49
N SER A 314 -7.78 6.74 -5.31
CA SER A 314 -8.30 6.04 -4.14
C SER A 314 -7.15 5.37 -3.40
N VAL A 315 -7.19 5.40 -2.08
CA VAL A 315 -6.31 4.61 -1.22
C VAL A 315 -7.12 3.54 -0.52
N VAL A 316 -6.53 2.36 -0.38
CA VAL A 316 -7.09 1.18 0.26
C VAL A 316 -6.23 0.80 1.46
N ARG A 317 -6.87 0.57 2.62
CA ARG A 317 -6.18 0.12 3.84
C ARG A 317 -7.02 -0.87 4.65
N LEU A 318 -6.35 -1.67 5.47
CA LEU A 318 -6.98 -2.50 6.51
C LEU A 318 -7.30 -1.63 7.75
N ILE A 319 -8.39 -1.97 8.45
CA ILE A 319 -8.83 -1.24 9.66
C ILE A 319 -8.92 -2.09 10.93
N ASP A 320 -8.47 -3.34 10.86
CA ASP A 320 -8.52 -4.32 11.97
C ASP A 320 -7.17 -4.50 12.69
#